data_AF-A0A075FVP3-F1
#
_entry.id   AF-A0A075FVP3-F1
#
_cell.length_a   1.000
_cell.length_b   1.000
_cell.length_c   1.000
_cell.angle_alpha   90.00
_cell.angle_beta   90.00
_cell.angle_gamma   90.00
#
_symmetry.space_group_name_H-M   'P 1'
#
loop_
_entity.id
_entity.type
_entity.pdbx_description
1 polymer ?
#
loop_
_entity_poly.entity_id
_entity_poly.type
_entity_poly.pdbx_seq_one_letter_code
_entity_poly.pdbx_strand_id
1 'polypeptide(L)'
;MMRVPKLAGLIFDGAGQNPSTSARVTITLDNTDREISVDNDRVTITREIRSGGDSIYLLNGKKVQKGTLSELLRLALINSDGLNFVPQGMVTSIADKDSDEKRMLIEEVVGIAQFDEKKEDALKQLDIADRKLEVAMAKIGEVKKKSILWRVKETTNYACNT
;
A
#
# COMPACT_ATOMS: atom_id res chain seq x y z
N MET A 1 10.41 14.34 -7.65
CA MET A 1 11.60 14.89 -6.96
C MET A 1 11.16 16.00 -6.00
N MET A 2 11.49 15.92 -4.71
CA MET A 2 11.19 17.03 -3.77
C MET A 2 12.24 18.13 -3.92
N ARG A 3 11.80 19.39 -4.02
CA ARG A 3 12.70 20.56 -4.07
C ARG A 3 13.44 20.81 -2.76
N VAL A 4 12.99 20.18 -1.67
CA VAL A 4 13.51 20.37 -0.31
C VAL A 4 13.84 18.99 0.29
N PRO A 5 14.95 18.84 1.04
CA PRO A 5 15.35 17.55 1.61
C PRO A 5 14.40 17.00 2.69
N LYS A 6 13.64 17.87 3.35
CA LYS A 6 12.62 17.48 4.34
C LYS A 6 11.33 18.26 4.10
N LEU A 7 10.19 17.59 4.25
CA LEU A 7 8.87 18.21 4.13
C LEU A 7 8.65 19.39 5.08
N ALA A 8 9.27 19.37 6.26
CA ALA A 8 9.21 20.48 7.21
C ALA A 8 9.81 21.79 6.65
N GLY A 9 10.73 21.71 5.68
CA GLY A 9 11.28 22.90 5.01
C GLY A 9 10.33 23.54 4.00
N LEU A 10 9.10 23.01 3.84
CA LEU A 10 8.02 23.69 3.11
C LEU A 10 7.19 24.62 4.02
N ILE A 11 7.44 24.61 5.34
CA ILE A 11 6.76 25.49 6.28
C ILE A 11 7.36 26.89 6.18
N PHE A 12 6.50 27.91 6.20
CA PHE A 12 6.91 29.31 6.12
C PHE A 12 7.87 29.66 7.26
N ASP A 13 9.07 30.12 6.90
CA ASP A 13 10.18 30.41 7.80
C ASP A 13 10.13 31.80 8.44
N GLY A 14 9.11 32.59 8.11
CA GLY A 14 8.86 33.89 8.71
C GLY A 14 9.20 35.06 7.79
N ALA A 15 10.22 34.98 6.92
CA ALA A 15 10.64 36.07 6.02
C ALA A 15 10.57 37.51 6.64
N GLY A 16 11.01 37.67 7.90
CA GLY A 16 10.91 38.94 8.65
C GLY A 16 9.70 39.09 9.59
N GLN A 17 8.84 38.08 9.65
CA GLN A 17 7.74 37.89 10.59
C GLN A 17 7.94 36.61 11.42
N ASN A 18 6.98 36.28 12.28
CA ASN A 18 7.00 35.05 13.06
C ASN A 18 6.89 33.82 12.15
N PRO A 19 7.79 32.82 12.31
CA PRO A 19 7.73 31.58 11.55
C PRO A 19 6.44 30.81 11.86
N SER A 20 5.92 30.11 10.87
CA SER A 20 4.77 29.23 11.05
C SER A 20 5.19 27.91 11.69
N THR A 21 4.30 27.31 12.49
CA THR A 21 4.54 25.99 13.10
C THR A 21 3.98 24.84 12.25
N SER A 22 3.15 25.16 11.26
CA SER A 22 2.56 24.18 10.35
C SER A 22 2.26 24.78 8.98
N ALA A 23 2.16 23.93 7.97
CA ALA A 23 1.69 24.26 6.64
C ALA A 23 0.54 23.30 6.28
N ARG A 24 -0.55 23.82 5.71
CA ARG A 24 -1.72 23.04 5.33
C ARG A 24 -2.14 23.36 3.90
N VAL A 25 -2.40 22.32 3.12
CA VAL A 25 -2.98 22.43 1.78
C VAL A 25 -4.30 21.66 1.77
N THR A 26 -5.33 22.27 1.19
CA THR A 26 -6.65 21.66 1.02
C THR A 26 -7.06 21.75 -0.43
N ILE A 27 -7.44 20.63 -1.01
CA ILE A 27 -7.97 20.51 -2.37
C ILE A 27 -9.41 20.05 -2.24
N THR A 28 -10.32 20.65 -3.00
CA THR A 28 -11.71 20.17 -3.09
C THR A 28 -11.99 19.79 -4.53
N LEU A 29 -12.36 18.55 -4.73
CA LEU A 29 -12.68 17.94 -6.01
C LEU A 29 -14.20 17.79 -6.11
N ASP A 30 -14.72 17.97 -7.32
CA ASP A 30 -16.08 17.53 -7.67
C ASP A 30 -16.05 16.00 -7.78
N ASN A 31 -17.07 15.35 -7.23
CA ASN A 31 -17.23 13.89 -7.23
C ASN A 31 -18.67 13.49 -7.58
N THR A 32 -19.34 14.31 -8.40
CA THR A 32 -20.68 14.04 -8.92
C THR A 32 -20.76 12.79 -9.79
N ASP A 33 -19.66 12.41 -10.44
CA ASP A 33 -19.47 11.18 -11.22
C ASP A 33 -19.18 9.93 -10.36
N ARG A 34 -18.91 10.10 -9.07
CA ARG A 34 -18.56 9.04 -8.11
C ARG A 34 -17.33 8.22 -8.51
N GLU A 35 -16.39 8.83 -9.25
CA GLU A 35 -15.09 8.19 -9.52
C GLU A 35 -14.28 7.96 -8.24
N ILE A 36 -14.40 8.88 -7.29
CA ILE A 36 -13.88 8.68 -5.94
C ILE A 36 -14.95 7.97 -5.12
N SER A 37 -14.60 6.81 -4.56
CA SER A 37 -15.45 5.94 -3.71
C SER A 37 -15.82 6.57 -2.35
N VAL A 38 -16.39 7.77 -2.37
CA VAL A 38 -16.89 8.54 -1.23
C VAL A 38 -18.30 8.96 -1.55
N ASP A 39 -19.22 8.72 -0.62
CA ASP A 39 -20.62 9.10 -0.77
C ASP A 39 -20.82 10.60 -0.46
N ASN A 40 -20.28 11.44 -1.33
CA ASN A 40 -20.40 12.88 -1.28
C ASN A 40 -20.13 13.48 -2.66
N ASP A 41 -20.88 14.51 -3.03
CA ASP A 41 -20.71 15.23 -4.31
C ASP A 41 -19.43 16.06 -4.35
N ARG A 42 -18.85 16.36 -3.18
CA ARG A 42 -17.56 17.06 -3.08
C ARG A 42 -16.64 16.29 -2.15
N VAL A 43 -15.41 16.11 -2.61
CA VAL A 43 -14.35 15.46 -1.82
C VAL A 43 -13.29 16.48 -1.48
N THR A 44 -13.15 16.79 -0.19
CA THR A 44 -12.14 17.71 0.34
C THR A 44 -11.00 16.91 0.96
N ILE A 45 -9.81 17.05 0.40
CA ILE A 45 -8.59 16.38 0.85
C ILE A 45 -7.67 17.45 1.44
N THR A 46 -7.24 17.23 2.67
CA THR A 46 -6.32 18.13 3.36
C THR A 46 -5.07 17.39 3.80
N ARG A 47 -3.90 17.98 3.55
CA ARG A 47 -2.63 17.56 4.14
C ARG A 47 -2.06 18.69 4.95
N GLU A 48 -1.77 18.42 6.22
CA GLU A 48 -1.07 19.33 7.13
C GLU A 48 0.28 18.74 7.51
N ILE A 49 1.32 19.56 7.47
CA ILE A 49 2.68 19.23 7.88
C ILE A 49 3.03 20.13 9.05
N ARG A 50 3.53 19.55 10.15
CA ARG A 50 3.97 20.28 11.34
C ARG A 50 5.49 20.36 11.38
N SER A 51 6.01 21.36 12.08
CA SER A 51 7.45 21.55 12.28
C SER A 51 8.15 20.34 12.92
N GLY A 52 7.42 19.56 13.73
CA GLY A 52 7.88 18.27 14.29
C GLY A 52 8.05 17.14 13.26
N GLY A 53 7.67 17.34 12.00
CA GLY A 53 7.76 16.35 10.92
C GLY A 53 6.50 15.50 10.73
N ASP A 54 5.52 15.63 11.63
CA ASP A 54 4.25 14.92 11.52
C ASP A 54 3.46 15.40 10.29
N SER A 55 2.91 14.44 9.55
CA SER A 55 1.94 14.68 8.47
C SER A 55 0.56 14.19 8.89
N ILE A 56 -0.43 15.07 8.84
CA ILE A 56 -1.84 14.76 9.13
C ILE A 56 -2.60 14.83 7.82
N TYR A 57 -3.40 13.79 7.58
CA TYR A 57 -4.25 13.68 6.41
C TYR A 57 -5.70 13.74 6.86
N LEU A 58 -6.50 14.56 6.18
CA LEU A 58 -7.94 14.65 6.41
C LEU A 58 -8.69 14.44 5.11
N LEU A 59 -9.78 13.67 5.20
CA LEU A 59 -10.75 13.45 4.14
C LEU A 59 -12.10 13.97 4.63
N ASN A 60 -12.67 14.96 3.95
CA ASN A 60 -13.90 15.66 4.36
C ASN A 60 -13.85 16.11 5.83
N GLY A 61 -12.70 16.61 6.26
CA GLY A 61 -12.44 17.06 7.64
C GLY A 61 -12.20 15.95 8.67
N LYS A 62 -12.33 14.67 8.31
CA LYS A 62 -12.04 13.53 9.20
C LYS A 62 -10.60 13.06 9.03
N LYS A 63 -9.90 12.81 10.13
CA LYS A 63 -8.52 12.29 10.09
C LYS A 63 -8.51 10.88 9.50
N VAL A 64 -7.65 10.66 8.51
CA VAL A 64 -7.45 9.36 7.84
C VAL A 64 -5.98 8.99 7.82
N GLN A 65 -5.68 7.71 7.67
CA GLN A 65 -4.31 7.26 7.46
C GLN A 65 -3.84 7.59 6.04
N LYS A 66 -2.52 7.82 5.88
CA LYS A 66 -1.93 8.06 4.56
C LYS A 66 -2.25 6.94 3.58
N GLY A 67 -2.13 5.68 4.01
CA GLY A 67 -2.36 4.51 3.16
C GLY A 67 -3.76 4.50 2.55
N THR A 68 -4.79 4.66 3.39
CA THR A 68 -6.20 4.71 2.95
C THR A 68 -6.46 5.85 1.97
N LEU A 69 -5.93 7.05 2.23
CA LEU A 69 -6.10 8.18 1.31
C LEU A 69 -5.40 7.92 -0.03
N SER A 70 -4.20 7.35 0.01
CA SER A 70 -3.41 7.01 -1.18
C SER A 70 -4.08 5.92 -2.01
N GLU A 71 -4.66 4.90 -1.38
CA GLU A 71 -5.43 3.85 -2.07
C GLU A 71 -6.69 4.41 -2.72
N LEU A 72 -7.44 5.25 -2.01
CA LEU A 72 -8.64 5.91 -2.52
C LEU A 72 -8.35 6.79 -3.73
N LEU A 73 -7.27 7.58 -3.70
CA LEU A 73 -6.85 8.40 -4.83
C LEU A 73 -6.37 7.54 -6.01
N ARG A 74 -5.66 6.44 -5.74
CA ARG A 74 -5.20 5.51 -6.76
C ARG A 74 -6.36 4.85 -7.51
N LEU A 75 -7.43 4.49 -6.80
CA LEU A 75 -8.64 3.92 -7.41
C LEU A 75 -9.35 4.91 -8.34
N ALA A 76 -9.30 6.21 -8.00
CA ALA A 76 -9.77 7.30 -8.86
C ALA A 76 -8.73 7.69 -9.94
N LEU A 77 -7.69 6.88 -10.16
CA LEU A 77 -6.58 7.13 -11.08
C LEU A 77 -5.79 8.43 -10.80
N ILE A 78 -5.93 9.01 -9.60
CA ILE A 78 -5.21 10.21 -9.16
C ILE A 78 -3.88 9.80 -8.50
N ASN A 79 -2.83 9.68 -9.31
CA ASN A 79 -1.48 9.37 -8.84
C ASN A 79 -0.51 10.54 -9.08
N SER A 80 0.47 10.69 -8.19
CA SER A 80 1.54 11.70 -8.31
C SER A 80 2.51 11.44 -9.47
N ASP A 81 2.63 10.16 -9.86
CA ASP A 81 3.49 9.71 -10.96
C ASP A 81 2.68 9.45 -12.25
N GLY A 82 1.34 9.58 -12.17
CA GLY A 82 0.44 9.43 -13.32
C GLY A 82 0.33 10.69 -14.19
N LEU A 83 -0.52 10.63 -15.21
CA LEU A 83 -0.72 11.73 -16.18
C LEU A 83 -1.51 12.93 -15.63
N ASN A 84 -1.97 12.89 -14.37
CA ASN A 84 -2.74 13.99 -13.76
C ASN A 84 -1.92 15.25 -13.52
N PHE A 85 -0.60 15.17 -13.64
CA PHE A 85 0.31 16.30 -13.53
C PHE A 85 1.32 16.27 -14.67
N VAL A 86 1.43 17.37 -15.41
CA VAL A 86 2.37 17.49 -16.53
C VAL A 86 3.52 18.41 -16.12
N PRO A 87 4.62 17.88 -15.56
CA PRO A 87 5.80 18.68 -15.27
C PRO A 87 6.52 19.11 -16.55
N GLN A 88 7.29 20.20 -16.45
CA GLN A 88 8.18 20.59 -17.53
C GLN A 88 9.20 19.48 -17.80
N GLY A 89 9.40 19.15 -19.09
CA GLY A 89 10.29 18.06 -19.50
C GLY A 89 9.66 16.66 -19.49
N MET A 90 8.36 16.54 -19.14
CA MET A 90 7.66 15.24 -19.16
C MET A 90 7.69 14.57 -20.54
N VAL A 91 7.51 15.35 -21.62
CA VAL A 91 7.52 14.81 -22.99
C VAL A 91 8.87 14.17 -23.33
N THR A 92 9.98 14.88 -23.06
CA THR A 92 11.33 14.35 -23.27
C THR A 92 11.57 13.13 -22.39
N SER A 93 11.17 13.20 -21.11
CA SER A 93 11.29 12.05 -20.21
C SER A 93 10.55 10.83 -20.72
N ILE A 94 9.30 10.96 -21.20
CA ILE A 94 8.55 9.84 -21.77
C ILE A 94 9.20 9.34 -23.06
N ALA A 95 9.74 10.23 -23.90
CA ALA A 95 10.41 9.84 -25.13
C ALA A 95 11.64 8.95 -24.85
N ASP A 96 12.42 9.29 -23.81
CA ASP A 96 13.66 8.61 -23.42
C ASP A 96 13.42 7.28 -22.68
N LYS A 97 12.19 7.01 -22.20
CA LYS A 97 11.84 5.76 -21.53
C LYS A 97 11.98 4.53 -22.43
N ASP A 98 12.33 3.40 -21.84
CA ASP A 98 12.36 2.13 -22.54
C ASP A 98 10.94 1.64 -22.88
N SER A 99 10.86 0.56 -23.67
CA SER A 99 9.58 -0.01 -24.09
C SER A 99 8.74 -0.55 -22.93
N ASP A 100 9.39 -1.05 -21.87
CA ASP A 100 8.72 -1.66 -20.72
C ASP A 100 8.11 -0.58 -19.82
N GLU A 101 8.84 0.50 -19.54
CA GLU A 101 8.35 1.67 -18.79
C GLU A 101 7.21 2.38 -19.53
N LYS A 102 7.31 2.51 -20.87
CA LYS A 102 6.21 3.04 -21.70
C LYS A 102 4.97 2.16 -21.62
N ARG A 103 5.14 0.84 -21.63
CA ARG A 103 4.05 -0.12 -21.46
C ARG A 103 3.40 0.03 -20.09
N MET A 104 4.18 0.12 -19.02
CA MET A 104 3.66 0.32 -17.66
C MET A 104 2.84 1.61 -17.54
N LEU A 105 3.31 2.72 -18.14
CA LEU A 105 2.56 3.98 -18.21
C LEU A 105 1.20 3.81 -18.88
N ILE A 106 1.13 3.05 -19.99
CA ILE A 106 -0.12 2.76 -20.68
C ILE A 106 -1.03 1.89 -19.80
N GLU A 107 -0.49 0.83 -19.19
CA GLU A 107 -1.25 -0.08 -18.31
C GLU A 107 -1.84 0.65 -17.10
N GLU A 108 -1.14 1.66 -16.56
CA GLU A 108 -1.64 2.52 -15.49
C GLU A 108 -2.81 3.40 -15.97
N VAL A 109 -2.71 4.00 -17.16
CA VAL A 109 -3.78 4.85 -17.73
C VAL A 109 -5.02 4.04 -18.07
N VAL A 110 -4.84 2.80 -18.52
CA VAL A 110 -5.97 1.88 -18.81
C VAL A 110 -6.56 1.31 -17.51
N GLY A 111 -5.91 1.51 -16.36
CA GLY A 111 -6.38 1.01 -15.06
C GLY A 111 -6.22 -0.50 -14.89
N ILE A 112 -5.33 -1.14 -15.66
CA ILE A 112 -5.05 -2.59 -15.59
C ILE A 112 -4.05 -2.89 -14.47
N ALA A 113 -3.13 -1.96 -14.21
CA ALA A 113 -2.05 -2.15 -13.23
C ALA A 113 -2.54 -2.60 -11.83
N GLN A 114 -3.70 -2.10 -11.38
CA GLN A 114 -4.29 -2.51 -10.09
C GLN A 114 -4.72 -3.98 -10.05
N PHE A 115 -5.11 -4.56 -11.18
CA PHE A 115 -5.51 -5.96 -11.27
C PHE A 115 -4.29 -6.88 -11.27
N ASP A 116 -3.21 -6.45 -11.93
CA ASP A 116 -1.94 -7.16 -11.90
C ASP A 116 -1.31 -7.15 -10.49
N GLU A 117 -1.37 -6.02 -9.78
CA GLU A 117 -0.92 -5.93 -8.38
C GLU A 117 -1.74 -6.88 -7.48
N LYS A 118 -3.08 -6.87 -7.59
CA LYS A 118 -3.95 -7.78 -6.84
C LYS A 118 -3.67 -9.26 -7.16
N LYS A 119 -3.37 -9.56 -8.42
CA LYS A 119 -2.99 -10.92 -8.85
C LYS A 119 -1.67 -11.33 -8.22
N GLU A 120 -0.66 -10.46 -8.22
CA GLU A 120 0.64 -10.72 -7.62
C GLU A 120 0.51 -10.95 -6.10
N ASP A 121 -0.28 -10.12 -5.42
CA ASP A 121 -0.54 -10.26 -4.00
C ASP A 121 -1.28 -11.57 -3.68
N ALA A 122 -2.28 -11.94 -4.48
CA ALA A 122 -2.97 -13.22 -4.35
C ALA A 122 -2.00 -14.42 -4.51
N LEU A 123 -1.07 -14.35 -5.48
CA LEU A 123 -0.04 -15.37 -5.68
C LEU A 123 0.93 -15.45 -4.49
N LYS A 124 1.32 -14.30 -3.92
CA LYS A 124 2.14 -14.27 -2.69
C LYS A 124 1.41 -14.92 -1.51
N GLN A 125 0.12 -14.62 -1.35
CA GLN A 125 -0.69 -15.25 -0.30
C GLN A 125 -0.82 -16.76 -0.49
N LEU A 126 -0.94 -17.21 -1.75
CA LEU A 126 -0.97 -18.63 -2.09
C LEU A 126 0.34 -19.33 -1.70
N ASP A 127 1.50 -18.76 -2.07
CA ASP A 127 2.82 -19.32 -1.71
C ASP A 127 3.01 -19.41 -0.18
N ILE A 128 2.54 -18.41 0.56
CA ILE A 128 2.55 -18.43 2.03
C ILE A 128 1.65 -19.55 2.57
N ALA A 129 0.47 -19.74 1.99
CA ALA A 129 -0.46 -20.79 2.39
C ALA A 129 0.11 -22.19 2.12
N ASP A 130 0.74 -22.39 0.95
CA ASP A 130 1.37 -23.66 0.57
C ASP A 130 2.52 -24.02 1.52
N ARG A 131 3.40 -23.05 1.85
CA ARG A 131 4.45 -23.27 2.86
C ARG A 131 3.88 -23.64 4.23
N LYS A 132 2.79 -22.98 4.66
CA LYS A 132 2.12 -23.32 5.93
C LYS A 132 1.54 -24.73 5.90
N LEU A 133 0.96 -25.14 4.76
CA LEU A 133 0.41 -26.48 4.58
C LEU A 133 1.51 -27.55 4.65
N GLU A 134 2.64 -27.32 3.99
CA GLU A 134 3.80 -28.22 4.01
C GLU A 134 4.31 -28.45 5.45
N VAL A 135 4.48 -27.37 6.21
CA VAL A 135 4.89 -27.45 7.63
C VAL A 135 3.86 -28.19 8.49
N ALA A 136 2.56 -27.97 8.24
CA ALA A 136 1.50 -28.68 8.96
C ALA A 136 1.49 -30.18 8.64
N MET A 137 1.64 -30.56 7.38
CA MET A 137 1.74 -31.95 6.94
C MET A 137 2.95 -32.66 7.56
N ALA A 138 4.11 -31.99 7.61
CA ALA A 138 5.29 -32.52 8.28
C ALA A 138 5.04 -32.83 9.77
N LYS A 139 4.41 -31.90 10.50
CA LYS A 139 4.04 -32.10 11.91
C LYS A 139 3.06 -33.27 12.10
N ILE A 140 2.06 -33.41 11.22
CA ILE A 140 1.11 -34.54 11.28
C ILE A 140 1.86 -35.86 11.10
N GLY A 141 2.83 -35.91 10.18
CA GLY A 141 3.70 -37.08 9.97
C GLY A 141 4.46 -37.47 11.23
N GLU A 142 5.06 -36.50 11.93
CA GLU A 142 5.77 -36.75 13.19
C GLU A 142 4.86 -37.27 14.29
N VAL A 143 3.68 -36.67 14.46
CA VAL A 143 2.69 -37.11 15.47
C VAL A 143 2.22 -38.52 15.19
N LYS A 144 1.92 -38.85 13.91
CA LYS A 144 1.49 -40.19 13.49
C LYS A 144 2.59 -41.22 13.75
N LYS A 145 3.85 -40.91 13.42
CA LYS A 145 5.01 -41.76 13.71
C LYS A 145 5.17 -42.01 15.21
N LYS A 146 5.06 -40.95 16.03
CA LYS A 146 5.14 -41.05 17.50
C LYS A 146 4.01 -41.92 18.07
N SER A 147 2.77 -41.75 17.58
CA SER A 147 1.61 -42.57 17.99
C SER A 147 1.80 -44.07 17.71
N ILE A 148 2.34 -44.42 16.53
CA ILE A 148 2.61 -45.81 16.18
C ILE A 148 3.70 -46.40 17.08
N LEU A 149 4.78 -45.63 17.32
CA LEU A 149 5.87 -46.01 18.23
C LEU A 149 5.39 -46.28 19.66
N TRP A 150 4.52 -45.42 20.19
CA TRP A 150 3.91 -45.62 21.51
C TRP A 150 3.08 -46.90 21.58
N ARG A 151 2.25 -47.15 20.56
CA ARG A 151 1.39 -48.35 20.49
C ARG A 151 2.21 -49.65 20.42
N VAL A 152 3.30 -49.66 19.64
CA VAL A 152 4.21 -50.80 19.59
C VAL A 152 4.85 -51.05 20.96
N LYS A 153 5.38 -50.00 21.62
CA LYS A 153 5.98 -50.11 22.95
C LYS A 153 5.02 -50.65 24.00
N GLU A 154 3.75 -50.23 23.98
CA GLU A 154 2.73 -50.80 24.86
C GLU A 154 2.58 -52.31 24.63
N THR A 155 2.38 -52.74 23.38
CA THR A 155 2.21 -54.17 23.07
C THR A 155 3.42 -55.04 23.43
N THR A 156 4.64 -54.52 23.31
CA THR A 156 5.86 -55.28 23.71
C THR A 156 5.99 -55.37 25.22
N ASN A 157 5.58 -54.33 25.96
CA ASN A 157 5.59 -54.34 27.42
C ASN A 157 4.56 -55.31 28.01
N TYR A 158 3.38 -55.46 27.38
CA TYR A 158 2.40 -56.47 27.79
C TYR A 158 2.89 -57.89 27.52
N ALA A 159 3.60 -58.13 26.41
CA ALA A 159 4.12 -59.46 26.05
C ALA A 159 5.32 -59.92 26.90
N CYS A 160 6.07 -59.00 27.52
CA CYS A 160 7.21 -59.34 28.38
C CYS A 160 6.85 -59.56 29.86
N ASN A 161 5.62 -59.25 30.28
CA ASN A 161 5.17 -59.34 31.68
C ASN A 161 4.19 -60.51 31.93
N THR A 162 4.04 -61.42 30.97
CA THR A 162 3.35 -62.73 31.08
C THR A 162 4.32 -63.83 30.73
#